data_AF-A0A7C4S0C5-F1
#
_entry.id   AF-A0A7C4S0C5-F1
#
_cell.length_a   1.000
_cell.length_b   1.000
_cell.length_c   1.000
_cell.angle_alpha   90.00
_cell.angle_beta   90.00
_cell.angle_gamma   90.00
#
_symmetry.space_group_name_H-M   'P 1'
#
loop_
_entity.id
_entity.type
_entity.pdbx_description
1 polymer ?
#
loop_
_entity_poly.entity_id
_entity_poly.type
_entity_poly.pdbx_seq_one_letter_code
_entity_poly.pdbx_strand_id
1 'polypeptide(L)'
;MFNEGLGDGKPISILELVKQLHPIEIKVLLSLGSGNANLKQISEDTELPIDSIMWAFESLKEKGLIVLDERIFVEYDLDVEGELYVENFFPEQRIVKKLAEFGGEASIEELHLTEDEIKIGLSWVLKLGFASIEKKDGKRILKLKVNDVEVLENYPPYILLKKIKRGEPLSKDEFKILEELKLRGSIIKILKRRELNAFLSTRGFEIVDRIKKMLPISDKKLDLKSLKIVNELTRELIISGEWERTLFRPYDVSAPVKKFYLGKKHPYREIIDEVREILIGLGFEEVISPPIEVNFWNADALFMPSDHPARDIHDVFYLDYKPMSIDKVAKSEIWLRVKETHENGWETGSRGWGFWD
;
A
#
# COMPACT_ATOMS: atom_id res chain seq x y z
N MET A 1 29.91 -14.96 8.14
CA MET A 1 29.49 -14.17 6.96
C MET A 1 27.98 -14.06 7.01
N PHE A 2 27.45 -12.86 6.75
CA PHE A 2 26.06 -12.40 6.91
C PHE A 2 25.64 -11.96 8.32
N ASN A 3 26.01 -10.74 8.67
CA ASN A 3 25.09 -9.76 9.28
C ASN A 3 25.70 -8.35 9.10
N GLU A 4 25.56 -7.83 7.89
CA GLU A 4 25.59 -6.39 7.62
C GLU A 4 24.15 -5.96 7.32
N GLY A 5 23.69 -4.85 7.91
CA GLY A 5 22.45 -4.19 7.50
C GLY A 5 21.35 -4.10 8.56
N LEU A 6 21.65 -3.66 9.78
CA LEU A 6 20.65 -2.96 10.60
C LEU A 6 21.09 -1.51 10.67
N GLY A 7 20.48 -0.69 9.80
CA GLY A 7 20.69 0.75 9.81
C GLY A 7 20.32 1.35 11.15
N ASP A 8 21.09 2.36 11.54
CA ASP A 8 20.87 3.26 12.68
C ASP A 8 19.49 3.92 12.61
N GLY A 9 18.44 3.20 13.03
CA GLY A 9 17.12 3.74 13.25
C GLY A 9 17.04 4.27 14.67
N LYS A 10 17.22 5.58 14.88
CA LYS A 10 16.78 6.23 16.14
C LYS A 10 15.35 5.77 16.43
N PRO A 11 15.00 5.40 17.68
CA PRO A 11 13.64 5.02 18.01
C PRO A 11 12.69 6.17 17.63
N ILE A 12 11.84 5.93 16.63
CA ILE A 12 10.86 6.90 16.13
C ILE A 12 10.05 7.39 17.34
N SER A 13 10.07 8.70 17.57
CA SER A 13 9.38 9.27 18.71
C SER A 13 7.88 8.99 18.62
N ILE A 14 7.19 8.84 19.75
CA ILE A 14 5.73 8.57 19.77
C ILE A 14 4.98 9.65 18.97
N LEU A 15 5.45 10.90 19.02
CA LEU A 15 4.87 12.02 18.29
C LEU A 15 5.00 11.86 16.76
N GLU A 16 6.14 11.36 16.31
CA GLU A 16 6.46 11.12 14.90
C GLU A 16 5.66 9.95 14.34
N LEU A 17 5.46 8.91 15.15
CA LEU A 17 4.59 7.79 14.80
C LEU A 17 3.14 8.23 14.61
N VAL A 18 2.61 9.11 15.48
CA VAL A 18 1.26 9.68 15.33
C VAL A 18 1.10 10.43 13.99
N LYS A 19 2.15 11.13 13.52
CA LYS A 19 2.10 11.84 12.23
C LYS A 19 1.95 10.90 11.04
N GLN A 20 2.55 9.71 11.14
CA GLN A 20 2.58 8.71 10.08
C GLN A 20 1.30 7.85 10.00
N LEU A 21 0.41 7.93 11.01
CA LEU A 21 -0.82 7.15 11.03
C LEU A 21 -1.83 7.67 10.02
N HIS A 22 -2.44 6.75 9.29
CA HIS A 22 -3.54 7.00 8.37
C HIS A 22 -4.85 7.27 9.13
N PRO A 23 -5.80 8.05 8.58
CA PRO A 23 -7.10 8.28 9.20
C PRO A 23 -7.84 7.00 9.64
N ILE A 24 -7.80 5.96 8.81
CA ILE A 24 -8.42 4.65 9.11
C ILE A 24 -7.72 3.99 10.30
N GLU A 25 -6.38 4.02 10.35
CA GLU A 25 -5.61 3.47 11.48
C GLU A 25 -5.94 4.20 12.78
N ILE A 26 -6.09 5.53 12.74
CA ILE A 26 -6.48 6.34 13.90
C ILE A 26 -7.87 5.92 14.38
N LYS A 27 -8.85 5.77 13.49
CA LYS A 27 -10.20 5.32 13.86
C LYS A 27 -10.18 3.92 14.50
N VAL A 28 -9.42 2.99 13.91
CA VAL A 28 -9.27 1.61 14.44
C VAL A 28 -8.58 1.60 15.81
N LEU A 29 -7.52 2.37 16.00
CA LEU A 29 -6.85 2.48 17.30
C LEU A 29 -7.78 3.06 18.37
N LEU A 30 -8.57 4.08 18.01
CA LEU A 30 -9.52 4.69 18.92
C LEU A 30 -10.71 3.76 19.25
N SER A 31 -11.17 2.94 18.30
CA SER A 31 -12.22 1.93 18.55
C SER A 31 -11.76 0.81 19.47
N LEU A 32 -10.45 0.50 19.49
CA LEU A 32 -9.84 -0.43 20.45
C LEU A 32 -9.72 0.15 21.87
N GLY A 33 -10.41 1.26 22.18
CA GLY A 33 -10.19 2.09 23.37
C GLY A 33 -10.33 1.40 24.74
N SER A 34 -10.95 0.23 24.82
CA SER A 34 -11.03 -0.64 26.01
C SER A 34 -9.92 -1.71 26.07
N GLY A 35 -8.98 -1.69 25.13
CA GLY A 35 -7.84 -2.59 25.01
C GLY A 35 -8.01 -3.70 23.98
N ASN A 36 -9.24 -4.04 23.59
CA ASN A 36 -9.54 -4.99 22.52
C ASN A 36 -10.90 -4.72 21.85
N ALA A 37 -11.07 -5.24 20.64
CA ALA A 37 -12.34 -5.33 19.94
C ALA A 37 -12.25 -6.38 18.82
N ASN A 38 -13.39 -6.96 18.44
CA ASN A 38 -13.48 -7.83 17.27
C ASN A 38 -13.78 -7.03 16.00
N LEU A 39 -13.53 -7.65 14.85
CA LEU A 39 -13.69 -7.00 13.54
C LEU A 39 -15.10 -6.46 13.28
N LYS A 40 -16.16 -7.15 13.73
CA LYS A 40 -17.55 -6.70 13.56
C LYS A 40 -17.85 -5.46 14.40
N GLN A 41 -17.41 -5.47 15.66
CA GLN A 41 -17.59 -4.35 16.57
C GLN A 41 -16.89 -3.08 16.05
N ILE A 42 -15.65 -3.21 15.55
CA ILE A 42 -14.92 -2.07 14.96
C ILE A 42 -15.66 -1.53 13.73
N SER A 43 -16.18 -2.42 12.88
CA SER A 43 -16.99 -2.04 11.72
C SER A 43 -18.24 -1.25 12.12
N GLU A 44 -18.93 -1.67 13.18
CA GLU A 44 -20.13 -0.99 13.69
C GLU A 44 -19.82 0.37 14.34
N ASP A 45 -18.73 0.44 15.13
CA ASP A 45 -18.32 1.65 15.86
C ASP A 45 -17.76 2.73 14.93
N THR A 46 -17.14 2.35 13.82
CA THR A 46 -16.42 3.27 12.91
C THR A 46 -17.09 3.48 11.56
N GLU A 47 -18.06 2.63 11.19
CA GLU A 47 -18.69 2.55 9.85
C GLU A 47 -17.68 2.29 8.71
N LEU A 48 -16.52 1.73 9.04
CA LEU A 48 -15.51 1.36 8.05
C LEU A 48 -15.83 0.00 7.42
N PRO A 49 -15.61 -0.18 6.10
CA PRO A 49 -15.67 -1.49 5.46
C PRO A 49 -14.66 -2.46 6.07
N ILE A 50 -15.02 -3.74 6.11
CA ILE A 50 -14.18 -4.82 6.64
C ILE A 50 -12.77 -4.81 6.01
N ASP A 51 -12.67 -4.61 4.70
CA ASP A 51 -11.38 -4.59 4.00
C ASP A 51 -10.47 -3.45 4.46
N SER A 52 -11.05 -2.28 4.79
CA SER A 52 -10.30 -1.14 5.32
C SER A 52 -9.77 -1.41 6.73
N ILE A 53 -10.55 -2.13 7.55
CA ILE A 53 -10.15 -2.53 8.89
C ILE A 53 -9.04 -3.59 8.81
N MET A 54 -9.16 -4.56 7.90
CA MET A 54 -8.14 -5.58 7.66
C MET A 54 -6.81 -4.96 7.22
N TRP A 55 -6.86 -4.00 6.29
CA TRP A 55 -5.67 -3.24 5.90
C TRP A 55 -5.04 -2.50 7.10
N ALA A 56 -5.87 -1.84 7.91
CA ALA A 56 -5.38 -1.12 9.09
C ALA A 56 -4.80 -2.09 10.14
N PHE A 57 -5.37 -3.29 10.29
CA PHE A 57 -4.86 -4.31 11.19
C PHE A 57 -3.44 -4.73 10.80
N GLU A 58 -3.19 -5.04 9.53
CA GLU A 58 -1.84 -5.41 9.09
C GLU A 58 -0.86 -4.24 9.26
N SER A 59 -1.24 -3.02 8.86
CA SER A 59 -0.34 -1.86 9.00
C SER A 59 -0.03 -1.50 10.46
N LEU A 60 -1.03 -1.56 11.34
CA LEU A 60 -0.85 -1.30 12.78
C LEU A 60 -0.03 -2.39 13.47
N LYS A 61 -0.17 -3.65 13.03
CA LYS A 61 0.62 -4.78 13.51
C LYS A 61 2.08 -4.64 13.09
N GLU A 62 2.36 -4.25 11.84
CA GLU A 62 3.73 -3.94 11.37
C GLU A 62 4.38 -2.81 12.19
N LYS A 63 3.58 -1.79 12.56
CA LYS A 63 4.01 -0.68 13.43
C LYS A 63 4.13 -1.07 14.91
N GLY A 64 3.78 -2.32 15.27
CA GLY A 64 3.83 -2.83 16.64
C GLY A 64 2.81 -2.20 17.58
N LEU A 65 1.71 -1.65 17.06
CA LEU A 65 0.68 -0.94 17.83
C LEU A 65 -0.47 -1.85 18.25
N ILE A 66 -0.69 -2.94 17.54
CA ILE A 66 -1.71 -3.94 17.89
C ILE A 66 -1.15 -5.37 17.82
N VAL A 67 -1.85 -6.29 18.46
CA VAL A 67 -1.67 -7.74 18.36
C VAL A 67 -2.98 -8.33 17.87
N LEU A 68 -2.92 -9.29 16.94
CA LEU A 68 -4.09 -9.97 16.39
C LEU A 68 -4.17 -11.39 16.96
N ASP A 69 -5.36 -11.79 17.41
CA ASP A 69 -5.71 -13.16 17.82
C ASP A 69 -6.79 -13.68 16.86
N GLU A 70 -6.46 -14.71 16.07
CA GLU A 70 -7.41 -15.39 15.20
C GLU A 70 -7.88 -16.69 15.85
N ARG A 71 -9.19 -16.81 16.07
CA ARG A 71 -9.82 -18.03 16.58
C ARG A 71 -10.71 -18.63 15.51
N ILE A 72 -10.53 -19.93 15.27
CA ILE A 72 -11.37 -20.70 14.36
C ILE A 72 -12.31 -21.55 15.20
N PHE A 73 -13.59 -21.21 15.14
CA PHE A 73 -14.68 -22.01 15.69
C PHE A 73 -15.13 -23.01 14.63
N VAL A 74 -15.17 -24.28 15.00
CA VAL A 74 -15.68 -25.36 14.16
C VAL A 74 -16.95 -25.85 14.82
N GLU A 75 -18.06 -25.63 14.13
CA GLU A 75 -19.37 -26.18 14.48
C GLU A 75 -19.70 -27.31 13.51
N TYR A 76 -20.38 -28.33 14.04
CA TYR A 76 -20.84 -29.47 13.26
C TYR A 76 -22.36 -29.43 13.21
N ASP A 77 -22.88 -29.58 12.01
CA ASP A 77 -24.31 -29.63 11.71
C ASP A 77 -24.58 -30.87 10.85
N LEU A 78 -25.85 -31.24 10.69
CA LEU A 78 -26.23 -32.32 9.79
C LEU A 78 -26.30 -31.81 8.36
N ASP A 79 -25.82 -32.65 7.43
CA ASP A 79 -26.09 -32.45 6.01
C ASP A 79 -27.34 -33.28 5.61
N VAL A 80 -27.75 -33.21 4.35
CA VAL A 80 -29.03 -33.81 3.86
C VAL A 80 -29.15 -35.29 4.21
N GLU A 81 -28.08 -36.08 4.06
CA GLU A 81 -28.09 -37.52 4.40
C GLU A 81 -28.16 -37.73 5.93
N GLY A 82 -27.46 -36.89 6.70
CA GLY A 82 -27.46 -36.95 8.16
C GLY A 82 -28.86 -36.69 8.74
N GLU A 83 -29.57 -35.70 8.20
CA GLU A 83 -30.96 -35.44 8.58
C GLU A 83 -31.86 -36.66 8.28
N LEU A 84 -31.70 -37.24 7.09
CA LEU A 84 -32.45 -38.43 6.68
C LEU A 84 -32.16 -39.63 7.59
N TYR A 85 -30.93 -39.81 8.06
CA TYR A 85 -30.56 -40.89 8.97
C TYR A 85 -31.04 -40.67 10.40
N VAL A 86 -31.18 -39.43 10.86
CA VAL A 86 -31.82 -39.18 12.17
C VAL A 86 -33.30 -39.59 12.13
N GLU A 87 -34.00 -39.30 11.03
CA GLU A 87 -35.43 -39.62 10.88
C GLU A 87 -35.69 -41.09 10.57
N ASN A 88 -34.89 -41.69 9.68
CA ASN A 88 -35.15 -43.02 9.13
C ASN A 88 -34.18 -44.11 9.62
N PHE A 89 -33.26 -43.79 10.54
CA PHE A 89 -32.09 -44.61 10.90
C PHE A 89 -31.07 -44.77 9.75
N PHE A 90 -29.85 -45.16 10.12
CA PHE A 90 -28.80 -45.51 9.16
C PHE A 90 -29.21 -46.73 8.31
N PRO A 91 -28.71 -46.87 7.07
CA PRO A 91 -29.01 -48.02 6.22
C PRO A 91 -28.71 -49.36 6.90
N GLU A 92 -27.60 -49.46 7.66
CA GLU A 92 -27.28 -50.67 8.42
C GLU A 92 -28.28 -50.98 9.56
N GLN A 93 -28.81 -49.96 10.22
CA GLN A 93 -29.83 -50.12 11.26
C GLN A 93 -31.17 -50.54 10.67
N ARG A 94 -31.55 -49.98 9.51
CA ARG A 94 -32.78 -50.36 8.80
C ARG A 94 -32.74 -51.82 8.34
N ILE A 95 -31.59 -52.31 7.88
CA ILE A 95 -31.39 -53.73 7.53
C ILE A 95 -31.56 -54.62 8.76
N VAL A 96 -30.99 -54.24 9.91
CA VAL A 96 -31.15 -54.98 11.17
C VAL A 96 -32.62 -55.01 11.61
N LYS A 97 -33.33 -53.88 11.51
CA LYS A 97 -34.77 -53.81 11.79
C LYS A 97 -35.57 -54.79 10.93
N LYS A 98 -35.35 -54.77 9.60
CA LYS A 98 -36.02 -55.69 8.67
C LYS A 98 -35.67 -57.15 8.97
N LEU A 99 -34.41 -57.46 9.28
CA LEU A 99 -34.02 -58.82 9.67
C LEU A 99 -34.70 -59.29 10.95
N ALA A 100 -34.84 -58.42 11.95
CA ALA A 100 -35.54 -58.73 13.19
C ALA A 100 -37.04 -59.03 12.95
N GLU A 101 -37.70 -58.27 12.08
CA GLU A 101 -39.10 -58.50 11.67
C GLU A 101 -39.31 -59.88 11.00
N PHE A 102 -38.27 -60.42 10.34
CA PHE A 102 -38.27 -61.76 9.74
C PHE A 102 -37.77 -62.87 10.69
N GLY A 103 -37.60 -62.59 11.98
CA GLY A 103 -37.16 -63.58 12.97
C GLY A 103 -35.65 -63.83 12.98
N GLY A 104 -34.85 -62.92 12.40
CA GLY A 104 -33.40 -62.92 12.49
C GLY A 104 -32.65 -63.63 11.35
N GLU A 105 -33.34 -64.26 10.40
CA GLU A 105 -32.74 -64.90 9.22
C GLU A 105 -33.64 -64.72 7.99
N ALA A 106 -33.14 -64.09 6.92
CA ALA A 106 -33.88 -63.87 5.67
C ALA A 106 -32.93 -63.75 4.46
N SER A 107 -33.42 -64.06 3.26
CA SER A 107 -32.67 -63.80 2.02
C SER A 107 -32.66 -62.31 1.65
N ILE A 108 -31.61 -61.86 0.97
CA ILE A 108 -31.50 -60.45 0.53
C ILE A 108 -32.68 -60.06 -0.36
N GLU A 109 -33.17 -60.99 -1.18
CA GLU A 109 -34.31 -60.79 -2.06
C GLU A 109 -35.63 -60.61 -1.30
N GLU A 110 -35.81 -61.28 -0.15
CA GLU A 110 -37.03 -61.20 0.68
C GLU A 110 -37.10 -59.90 1.50
N LEU A 111 -35.95 -59.31 1.84
CA LEU A 111 -35.88 -58.10 2.66
C LEU A 111 -36.28 -56.82 1.91
N HIS A 112 -36.44 -56.88 0.58
CA HIS A 112 -36.80 -55.74 -0.27
C HIS A 112 -35.99 -54.47 0.10
N LEU A 113 -34.67 -54.61 0.09
CA LEU A 113 -33.76 -53.54 0.52
C LEU A 113 -33.78 -52.36 -0.46
N THR A 114 -33.71 -51.14 0.08
CA THR A 114 -33.57 -49.93 -0.74
C THR A 114 -32.18 -49.86 -1.37
N GLU A 115 -32.01 -48.99 -2.37
CA GLU A 115 -30.75 -48.91 -3.13
C GLU A 115 -29.54 -48.56 -2.23
N ASP A 116 -29.71 -47.69 -1.25
CA ASP A 116 -28.67 -47.31 -0.28
C ASP A 116 -28.41 -48.39 0.77
N GLU A 117 -29.42 -49.15 1.19
CA GLU A 117 -29.27 -50.35 2.02
C GLU A 117 -28.40 -51.40 1.30
N ILE A 118 -28.62 -51.60 -0.01
CA ILE A 118 -27.83 -52.56 -0.81
C ILE A 118 -26.41 -52.06 -1.01
N LYS A 119 -26.23 -50.81 -1.44
CA LYS A 119 -24.90 -50.26 -1.81
C LYS A 119 -24.02 -49.98 -0.59
N ILE A 120 -24.59 -49.47 0.49
CA ILE A 120 -23.86 -48.95 1.65
C ILE A 120 -24.15 -49.83 2.88
N GLY A 121 -25.42 -50.04 3.20
CA GLY A 121 -25.87 -50.72 4.41
C GLY A 121 -25.31 -52.14 4.56
N LEU A 122 -25.38 -52.98 3.52
CA LEU A 122 -24.89 -54.36 3.56
C LEU A 122 -23.40 -54.46 3.92
N SER A 123 -22.58 -53.55 3.37
CA SER A 123 -21.14 -53.51 3.66
C SER A 123 -20.89 -53.19 5.13
N TRP A 124 -21.63 -52.22 5.67
CA TRP A 124 -21.50 -51.81 7.08
C TRP A 124 -22.06 -52.87 8.05
N VAL A 125 -23.20 -53.47 7.75
CA VAL A 125 -23.78 -54.57 8.55
C VAL A 125 -22.78 -55.72 8.72
N LEU A 126 -22.09 -56.11 7.64
CA LEU A 126 -21.10 -57.18 7.68
C LEU A 126 -19.81 -56.73 8.40
N LYS A 127 -19.33 -55.51 8.12
CA LYS A 127 -18.10 -54.96 8.70
C LYS A 127 -18.21 -54.73 10.21
N LEU A 128 -19.38 -54.28 10.68
CA LEU A 128 -19.68 -54.08 12.11
C LEU A 128 -20.08 -55.38 12.81
N GLY A 129 -20.29 -56.47 12.06
CA GLY A 129 -20.63 -57.78 12.61
C GLY A 129 -22.08 -57.92 13.07
N PHE A 130 -22.98 -57.01 12.66
CA PHE A 130 -24.40 -57.07 13.04
C PHE A 130 -25.12 -58.28 12.43
N ALA A 131 -24.70 -58.71 11.24
CA ALA A 131 -25.17 -59.94 10.62
C ALA A 131 -24.02 -60.67 9.90
N SER A 132 -24.21 -61.96 9.63
CA SER A 132 -23.37 -62.73 8.70
C SER A 132 -24.13 -63.09 7.44
N ILE A 133 -23.38 -63.25 6.35
CA ILE A 133 -23.91 -63.73 5.09
C ILE A 133 -23.51 -65.18 4.86
N GLU A 134 -24.48 -66.03 4.56
CA GLU A 134 -24.30 -67.43 4.19
C GLU A 134 -24.96 -67.71 2.85
N LYS A 135 -24.46 -68.73 2.13
CA LYS A 135 -25.08 -69.18 0.88
C LYS A 135 -25.80 -70.49 1.14
N LYS A 136 -27.14 -70.47 1.09
CA LYS A 136 -28.01 -71.65 1.16
C LYS A 136 -28.89 -71.69 -0.09
N ASP A 137 -28.96 -72.85 -0.74
CA ASP A 137 -29.80 -73.09 -1.93
C ASP A 137 -29.65 -72.04 -3.05
N GLY A 138 -28.42 -71.59 -3.30
CA GLY A 138 -28.11 -70.60 -4.34
C GLY A 138 -28.42 -69.14 -3.97
N LYS A 139 -29.16 -68.89 -2.88
CA LYS A 139 -29.50 -67.55 -2.36
C LYS A 139 -28.51 -67.09 -1.30
N ARG A 140 -28.39 -65.77 -1.14
CA ARG A 140 -27.59 -65.14 -0.08
C ARG A 140 -28.51 -64.84 1.10
N ILE A 141 -28.28 -65.52 2.22
CA ILE A 141 -29.07 -65.38 3.45
C ILE A 141 -28.27 -64.56 4.44
N LEU A 142 -28.91 -63.53 5.01
CA LEU A 142 -28.37 -62.74 6.11
C LEU A 142 -28.92 -63.28 7.42
N LYS A 143 -28.04 -63.45 8.40
CA LYS A 143 -28.38 -63.93 9.74
C LYS A 143 -27.91 -62.94 10.80
N LEU A 144 -28.83 -62.44 11.60
CA LEU A 144 -28.57 -61.51 12.69
C LEU A 144 -27.66 -62.16 13.75
N LYS A 145 -26.65 -61.43 14.20
CA LYS A 145 -25.67 -61.88 15.20
C LYS A 145 -25.72 -61.11 16.52
N VAL A 146 -26.42 -59.99 16.52
CA VAL A 146 -26.50 -59.06 17.64
C VAL A 146 -27.96 -58.85 18.04
N ASN A 147 -28.18 -58.32 19.23
CA ASN A 147 -29.52 -57.93 19.65
C ASN A 147 -29.98 -56.72 18.82
N ASP A 148 -31.18 -56.80 18.23
CA ASP A 148 -31.75 -55.76 17.39
C ASP A 148 -31.97 -54.46 18.18
N VAL A 149 -32.43 -54.55 19.43
CA VAL A 149 -32.63 -53.40 20.32
C VAL A 149 -31.32 -52.63 20.55
N GLU A 150 -30.20 -53.35 20.67
CA GLU A 150 -28.89 -52.74 20.88
C GLU A 150 -28.44 -51.91 19.67
N VAL A 151 -28.70 -52.39 18.45
CA VAL A 151 -28.38 -51.68 17.21
C VAL A 151 -29.36 -50.57 16.90
N LEU A 152 -30.64 -50.71 17.27
CA LEU A 152 -31.66 -49.70 16.96
C LEU A 152 -31.60 -48.52 17.94
N GLU A 153 -31.38 -48.78 19.22
CA GLU A 153 -31.44 -47.74 20.25
C GLU A 153 -30.06 -47.25 20.71
N ASN A 154 -29.07 -48.14 20.78
CA ASN A 154 -27.76 -47.86 21.40
C ASN A 154 -26.61 -47.73 20.40
N TYR A 155 -26.90 -47.60 19.10
CA TYR A 155 -25.86 -47.44 18.08
C TYR A 155 -25.17 -46.06 18.20
N PRO A 156 -23.87 -46.01 18.56
CA PRO A 156 -23.21 -44.74 18.90
C PRO A 156 -23.24 -43.67 17.80
N PRO A 157 -23.04 -43.99 16.50
CA PRO A 157 -23.17 -43.01 15.43
C PRO A 157 -24.57 -42.38 15.34
N TYR A 158 -25.63 -43.15 15.60
CA TYR A 158 -27.01 -42.66 15.58
C TYR A 158 -27.32 -41.74 16.76
N ILE A 159 -26.83 -42.09 17.96
CA ILE A 159 -26.92 -41.22 19.14
C ILE A 159 -26.18 -39.89 18.87
N LEU A 160 -25.00 -39.97 18.26
CA LEU A 160 -24.20 -38.79 17.91
C LEU A 160 -24.94 -37.86 16.92
N LEU A 161 -25.58 -38.39 15.87
CA LEU A 161 -26.34 -37.55 14.95
C LEU A 161 -27.51 -36.83 15.65
N LYS A 162 -28.22 -37.52 16.55
CA LYS A 162 -29.29 -36.90 17.35
C LYS A 162 -28.77 -35.77 18.24
N LYS A 163 -27.59 -35.95 18.82
CA LYS A 163 -26.93 -34.97 19.67
C LYS A 163 -26.50 -33.72 18.87
N ILE A 164 -25.93 -33.92 17.68
CA ILE A 164 -25.57 -32.84 16.74
C ILE A 164 -26.82 -32.07 16.31
N LYS A 165 -27.92 -32.74 15.94
CA LYS A 165 -29.20 -32.09 15.57
C LYS A 165 -29.76 -31.20 16.69
N ARG A 166 -29.49 -31.55 17.95
CA ARG A 166 -29.93 -30.78 19.14
C ARG A 166 -28.98 -29.65 19.52
N GLY A 167 -27.81 -29.53 18.87
CA GLY A 167 -26.78 -28.55 19.20
C GLY A 167 -26.09 -28.82 20.54
N GLU A 168 -26.07 -30.08 21.00
CA GLU A 168 -25.45 -30.45 22.27
C GLU A 168 -23.91 -30.61 22.14
N PRO A 169 -23.15 -30.30 23.21
CA PRO A 169 -21.69 -30.37 23.18
C PRO A 169 -21.17 -31.81 23.10
N LEU A 170 -20.15 -32.04 22.27
CA LEU A 170 -19.54 -33.35 22.06
C LEU A 170 -18.37 -33.62 23.03
N SER A 171 -18.31 -34.84 23.54
CA SER A 171 -17.24 -35.38 24.37
C SER A 171 -16.06 -35.89 23.54
N LYS A 172 -14.92 -36.17 24.19
CA LYS A 172 -13.69 -36.64 23.51
C LYS A 172 -13.87 -37.95 22.74
N ASP A 173 -14.70 -38.87 23.23
CA ASP A 173 -14.94 -40.14 22.54
C ASP A 173 -15.92 -40.00 21.37
N GLU A 174 -16.90 -39.10 21.49
CA GLU A 174 -17.81 -38.75 20.39
C GLU A 174 -17.07 -38.09 19.22
N PHE A 175 -16.00 -37.33 19.47
CA PHE A 175 -15.15 -36.79 18.42
C PHE A 175 -14.50 -37.88 17.53
N LYS A 176 -14.15 -39.04 18.09
CA LYS A 176 -13.61 -40.15 17.28
C LYS A 176 -14.66 -40.69 16.32
N ILE A 177 -15.89 -40.84 16.81
CA ILE A 177 -17.03 -41.30 16.00
C ILE A 177 -17.36 -40.27 14.92
N LEU A 178 -17.29 -38.99 15.25
CA LEU A 178 -17.49 -37.89 14.31
C LEU A 178 -16.46 -37.94 13.15
N GLU A 179 -15.18 -38.21 13.45
CA GLU A 179 -14.15 -38.36 12.41
C GLU A 179 -14.44 -39.55 11.49
N GLU A 180 -14.92 -40.67 12.01
CA GLU A 180 -15.37 -41.78 11.16
C GLU A 180 -16.56 -41.39 10.29
N LEU A 181 -17.56 -40.71 10.84
CA LEU A 181 -18.76 -40.29 10.11
C LEU A 181 -18.45 -39.32 8.97
N LYS A 182 -17.48 -38.41 9.15
CA LYS A 182 -16.98 -37.52 8.10
C LYS A 182 -16.42 -38.29 6.89
N LEU A 183 -15.91 -39.51 7.09
CA LEU A 183 -15.38 -40.36 6.02
C LEU A 183 -16.48 -41.16 5.31
N ARG A 184 -17.69 -41.26 5.89
CA ARG A 184 -18.79 -42.09 5.35
C ARG A 184 -19.66 -41.36 4.31
N GLY A 185 -19.33 -40.12 3.95
CA GLY A 185 -20.06 -39.35 2.95
C GLY A 185 -20.52 -37.99 3.48
N SER A 186 -21.55 -37.43 2.84
CA SER A 186 -22.12 -36.11 3.14
C SER A 186 -23.15 -36.21 4.26
N ILE A 187 -22.74 -36.72 5.41
CA ILE A 187 -23.57 -36.87 6.61
C ILE A 187 -23.43 -35.65 7.53
N ILE A 188 -22.20 -35.14 7.66
CA ILE A 188 -21.85 -34.05 8.57
C ILE A 188 -21.46 -32.82 7.77
N LYS A 189 -22.17 -31.72 8.01
CA LYS A 189 -21.83 -30.39 7.53
C LYS A 189 -20.90 -29.71 8.53
N ILE A 190 -19.75 -29.23 8.05
CA ILE A 190 -18.77 -28.54 8.89
C ILE A 190 -18.88 -27.03 8.66
N LEU A 191 -19.30 -26.30 9.68
CA LEU A 191 -19.35 -24.84 9.67
C LEU A 191 -18.10 -24.29 10.34
N LYS A 192 -17.31 -23.52 9.60
CA LYS A 192 -16.11 -22.85 10.14
C LYS A 192 -16.40 -21.35 10.25
N ARG A 193 -16.35 -20.83 11.47
CA ARG A 193 -16.43 -19.40 11.75
C ARG A 193 -15.07 -18.92 12.23
N ARG A 194 -14.56 -17.87 11.60
CA ARG A 194 -13.34 -17.18 12.03
C ARG A 194 -13.72 -15.95 12.84
N GLU A 195 -13.09 -15.78 13.99
CA GLU A 195 -13.16 -14.54 14.76
C GLU A 195 -11.75 -13.96 14.86
N LEU A 196 -11.62 -12.72 14.40
CA LEU A 196 -10.38 -11.96 14.50
C LEU A 196 -10.56 -10.86 15.53
N ASN A 197 -9.75 -10.93 16.58
CA ASN A 197 -9.71 -9.94 17.65
C ASN A 197 -8.41 -9.16 17.57
N ALA A 198 -8.49 -7.84 17.70
CA ALA A 198 -7.33 -6.98 17.83
C ALA A 198 -7.20 -6.50 19.28
N PHE A 199 -5.95 -6.44 19.76
CA PHE A 199 -5.57 -5.97 21.09
C PHE A 199 -4.56 -4.84 20.96
N LEU A 200 -4.68 -3.81 21.78
CA LEU A 200 -3.64 -2.77 21.85
C LEU A 200 -2.36 -3.34 22.47
N SER A 201 -1.22 -3.06 21.85
CA SER A 201 0.08 -3.24 22.51
C SER A 201 0.30 -2.12 23.54
N THR A 202 1.32 -2.25 24.39
CA THR A 202 1.74 -1.17 25.31
C THR A 202 1.96 0.16 24.56
N ARG A 203 2.62 0.10 23.40
CA ARG A 203 2.85 1.26 22.53
C ARG A 203 1.54 1.76 21.90
N GLY A 204 0.64 0.85 21.55
CA GLY A 204 -0.71 1.18 21.10
C GLY A 204 -1.50 2.00 22.11
N PHE A 205 -1.47 1.61 23.39
CA PHE A 205 -2.11 2.37 24.47
C PHE A 205 -1.54 3.79 24.60
N GLU A 206 -0.23 3.94 24.57
CA GLU A 206 0.43 5.26 24.62
C GLU A 206 0.05 6.17 23.45
N ILE A 207 -0.06 5.59 22.25
CA ILE A 207 -0.48 6.31 21.05
C ILE A 207 -1.94 6.74 21.16
N VAL A 208 -2.83 5.84 21.58
CA VAL A 208 -4.25 6.14 21.78
C VAL A 208 -4.45 7.26 22.80
N ASP A 209 -3.73 7.22 23.92
CA ASP A 209 -3.77 8.27 24.95
C ASP A 209 -3.32 9.63 24.38
N ARG A 210 -2.24 9.66 23.58
CA ARG A 210 -1.80 10.89 22.91
C ARG A 210 -2.81 11.41 21.90
N ILE A 211 -3.38 10.54 21.07
CA ILE A 211 -4.41 10.95 20.09
C ILE A 211 -5.61 11.53 20.84
N LYS A 212 -6.05 10.90 21.94
CA LYS A 212 -7.13 11.43 22.79
C LYS A 212 -6.82 12.81 23.36
N LYS A 213 -5.58 13.08 23.77
CA LYS A 213 -5.13 14.41 24.23
C LYS A 213 -5.08 15.46 23.12
N MET A 214 -4.87 15.04 21.88
CA MET A 214 -4.91 15.92 20.70
C MET A 214 -6.35 16.19 20.23
N LEU A 215 -7.31 15.36 20.64
CA LEU A 215 -8.71 15.58 20.31
C LEU A 215 -9.25 16.75 21.15
N PRO A 216 -9.94 17.70 20.51
CA PRO A 216 -10.54 18.87 21.17
C PRO A 216 -11.85 18.50 21.90
N ILE A 217 -11.83 17.48 22.75
CA ILE A 217 -13.04 16.95 23.42
C ILE A 217 -12.79 16.93 24.93
N SER A 218 -13.54 17.76 25.65
CA SER A 218 -13.34 17.93 27.08
C SER A 218 -14.01 16.86 27.95
N ASP A 219 -15.10 16.19 27.54
CA ASP A 219 -15.79 15.23 28.46
C ASP A 219 -16.90 14.33 27.85
N LYS A 220 -17.14 14.33 26.53
CA LYS A 220 -18.21 13.51 25.91
C LYS A 220 -17.66 12.31 25.16
N LYS A 221 -18.37 11.19 25.28
CA LYS A 221 -18.15 9.92 24.58
C LYS A 221 -17.79 10.21 23.11
N LEU A 222 -16.54 9.91 22.75
CA LEU A 222 -16.01 10.15 21.40
C LEU A 222 -16.84 9.36 20.40
N ASP A 223 -17.55 10.06 19.52
CA ASP A 223 -18.24 9.45 18.39
C ASP A 223 -17.26 9.29 17.22
N LEU A 224 -16.82 8.06 16.98
CA LEU A 224 -15.85 7.74 15.92
C LEU A 224 -16.44 7.84 14.51
N LYS A 225 -17.77 7.84 14.40
CA LYS A 225 -18.48 7.96 13.12
C LYS A 225 -18.32 9.37 12.56
N SER A 226 -18.58 10.38 13.40
CA SER A 226 -18.48 11.79 13.04
C SER A 226 -17.06 12.36 13.07
N LEU A 227 -16.06 11.60 13.56
CA LEU A 227 -14.68 12.06 13.59
C LEU A 227 -14.14 12.28 12.16
N LYS A 228 -13.95 13.54 11.80
CA LYS A 228 -13.30 13.98 10.55
C LYS A 228 -11.80 14.17 10.79
N ILE A 229 -10.99 13.54 9.96
CA ILE A 229 -9.53 13.69 9.96
C ILE A 229 -9.15 14.38 8.66
N VAL A 230 -8.57 15.58 8.77
CA VAL A 230 -8.30 16.46 7.63
C VAL A 230 -6.81 16.77 7.51
N ASN A 231 -6.34 16.92 6.28
CA ASN A 231 -4.94 17.26 6.00
C ASN A 231 -4.71 18.78 6.02
N GLU A 232 -5.72 19.55 5.65
CA GLU A 232 -5.63 20.99 5.51
C GLU A 232 -6.86 21.68 6.13
N LEU A 233 -6.65 22.89 6.62
CA LEU A 233 -7.70 23.77 7.08
C LEU A 233 -8.31 24.48 5.87
N THR A 234 -9.55 24.15 5.53
CA THR A 234 -10.26 24.78 4.41
C THR A 234 -11.11 25.96 4.89
N ARG A 235 -11.50 26.82 3.95
CA ARG A 235 -12.37 27.97 4.23
C ARG A 235 -13.70 27.54 4.83
N GLU A 236 -14.28 26.47 4.31
CA GLU A 236 -15.57 25.93 4.75
C GLU A 236 -15.50 25.42 6.20
N LEU A 237 -14.38 24.78 6.59
CA LEU A 237 -14.15 24.35 7.97
C LEU A 237 -14.05 25.53 8.93
N ILE A 238 -13.41 26.62 8.51
CA ILE A 238 -13.32 27.85 9.30
C ILE A 238 -14.70 28.48 9.48
N ILE A 239 -15.45 28.66 8.39
CA ILE A 239 -16.78 29.30 8.43
C ILE A 239 -17.77 28.49 9.25
N SER A 240 -17.74 27.16 9.14
CA SER A 240 -18.66 26.27 9.87
C SER A 240 -18.29 26.10 11.34
N GLY A 241 -17.07 26.46 11.76
CA GLY A 241 -16.56 26.18 13.11
C GLY A 241 -16.26 24.69 13.36
N GLU A 242 -16.44 23.82 12.36
CA GLU A 242 -16.17 22.38 12.51
C GLU A 242 -14.69 22.07 12.78
N TRP A 243 -13.78 22.99 12.43
CA TRP A 243 -12.35 22.85 12.67
C TRP A 243 -12.01 22.60 14.15
N GLU A 244 -12.82 23.12 15.08
CA GLU A 244 -12.67 22.86 16.52
C GLU A 244 -12.96 21.42 16.93
N ARG A 245 -13.55 20.60 16.04
CA ARG A 245 -13.91 19.20 16.31
C ARG A 245 -13.26 18.23 15.33
N THR A 246 -12.46 18.74 14.40
CA THR A 246 -11.71 17.91 13.45
C THR A 246 -10.30 17.62 13.96
N LEU A 247 -9.81 16.41 13.70
CA LEU A 247 -8.42 16.08 13.95
C LEU A 247 -7.57 16.46 12.73
N PHE A 248 -6.63 17.39 12.91
CA PHE A 248 -5.67 17.72 11.88
C PHE A 248 -4.49 16.75 11.91
N ARG A 249 -4.11 16.22 10.75
CA ARG A 249 -2.87 15.42 10.68
C ARG A 249 -1.69 16.33 10.99
N PRO A 250 -0.77 15.90 11.88
CA PRO A 250 0.41 16.70 12.18
C PRO A 250 1.25 16.94 10.92
N TYR A 251 1.70 18.18 10.73
CA TYR A 251 2.54 18.55 9.61
C TYR A 251 3.98 18.02 9.79
N ASP A 252 4.53 17.43 8.73
CA ASP A 252 5.94 17.00 8.68
C ASP A 252 6.81 18.10 8.09
N VAL A 253 7.54 18.80 8.96
CA VAL A 253 8.46 19.88 8.59
C VAL A 253 9.76 19.37 7.95
N SER A 254 10.03 18.07 8.01
CA SER A 254 11.23 17.46 7.41
C SER A 254 11.03 17.01 5.97
N ALA A 255 9.76 16.93 5.52
CA ALA A 255 9.42 16.47 4.20
C ALA A 255 10.00 17.39 3.10
N PRO A 256 10.51 16.82 1.99
CA PRO A 256 11.01 17.62 0.89
C PRO A 256 9.88 18.41 0.24
N VAL A 257 10.05 19.72 0.15
CA VAL A 257 9.09 20.62 -0.53
C VAL A 257 9.44 20.79 -1.99
N LYS A 258 8.43 21.11 -2.80
CA LYS A 258 8.63 21.50 -4.21
C LYS A 258 9.53 22.72 -4.25
N LYS A 259 10.68 22.60 -4.93
CA LYS A 259 11.57 23.75 -5.18
C LYS A 259 10.91 24.68 -6.19
N PHE A 260 10.79 25.97 -5.82
CA PHE A 260 10.39 27.02 -6.74
C PHE A 260 11.65 27.62 -7.36
N TYR A 261 11.74 27.61 -8.69
CA TYR A 261 12.82 28.25 -9.42
C TYR A 261 12.34 29.61 -9.94
N LEU A 262 12.89 30.68 -9.39
CA LEU A 262 12.68 32.03 -9.90
C LEU A 262 13.51 32.25 -11.18
N GLY A 263 13.13 33.24 -11.99
CA GLY A 263 13.94 33.68 -13.12
C GLY A 263 15.34 34.10 -12.65
N LYS A 264 16.38 33.66 -13.36
CA LYS A 264 17.79 33.96 -13.04
C LYS A 264 18.41 34.80 -14.14
N LYS A 265 19.31 35.72 -13.77
CA LYS A 265 20.18 36.38 -14.75
C LYS A 265 21.25 35.39 -15.23
N HIS A 266 21.75 35.60 -16.45
CA HIS A 266 22.88 34.83 -16.94
C HIS A 266 24.15 35.25 -16.18
N PRO A 267 24.98 34.33 -15.66
CA PRO A 267 26.14 34.69 -14.81
C PRO A 267 27.09 35.70 -15.46
N TYR A 268 27.35 35.55 -16.77
CA TYR A 268 28.17 36.52 -17.51
C TYR A 268 27.59 37.94 -17.51
N ARG A 269 26.25 38.07 -17.54
CA ARG A 269 25.61 39.38 -17.48
C ARG A 269 25.71 40.00 -16.09
N GLU A 270 25.66 39.18 -15.04
CA GLU A 270 25.88 39.66 -13.66
C GLU A 270 27.28 40.27 -13.51
N ILE A 271 28.30 39.62 -14.07
CA ILE A 271 29.68 40.13 -14.05
C ILE A 271 29.80 41.45 -14.84
N ILE A 272 29.18 41.54 -16.02
CA ILE A 272 29.19 42.79 -16.81
C ILE A 272 28.49 43.92 -16.04
N ASP A 273 27.35 43.64 -15.42
CA ASP A 273 26.60 44.63 -14.64
C ASP A 273 27.45 45.09 -13.43
N GLU A 274 28.16 44.19 -12.75
CA GLU A 274 29.07 44.52 -11.64
C GLU A 274 30.23 45.43 -12.09
N VAL A 275 30.93 45.08 -13.17
CA VAL A 275 32.02 45.91 -13.72
C VAL A 275 31.50 47.28 -14.16
N ARG A 276 30.31 47.33 -14.77
CA ARG A 276 29.66 48.58 -15.17
C ARG A 276 29.40 49.46 -13.94
N GLU A 277 28.82 48.90 -12.88
CA GLU A 277 28.54 49.63 -11.64
C GLU A 277 29.82 50.20 -11.01
N ILE A 278 30.91 49.44 -10.99
CA ILE A 278 32.21 49.89 -10.47
C ILE A 278 32.74 51.09 -11.28
N LEU A 279 32.75 51.00 -12.61
CA LEU A 279 33.27 52.07 -13.47
C LEU A 279 32.43 53.34 -13.38
N ILE A 280 31.09 53.21 -13.36
CA ILE A 280 30.18 54.35 -13.15
C ILE A 280 30.43 54.96 -11.76
N GLY A 281 30.63 54.14 -10.73
CA GLY A 281 30.94 54.59 -9.37
C GLY A 281 32.26 55.36 -9.27
N LEU A 282 33.22 55.09 -10.16
CA LEU A 282 34.48 55.84 -10.31
C LEU A 282 34.32 57.12 -11.15
N GLY A 283 33.13 57.40 -11.69
CA GLY A 283 32.85 58.59 -12.50
C GLY A 283 33.13 58.41 -14.00
N PHE A 284 33.32 57.18 -14.50
CA PHE A 284 33.42 56.91 -15.93
C PHE A 284 32.05 56.97 -16.60
N GLU A 285 32.02 57.35 -17.87
CA GLU A 285 30.83 57.33 -18.72
C GLU A 285 30.86 56.10 -19.64
N GLU A 286 29.73 55.39 -19.76
CA GLU A 286 29.62 54.23 -20.64
C GLU A 286 29.46 54.67 -22.10
N VAL A 287 30.38 54.24 -22.96
CA VAL A 287 30.32 54.47 -24.40
C VAL A 287 29.84 53.20 -25.09
N ILE A 288 28.81 53.32 -25.93
CA ILE A 288 28.27 52.21 -26.73
C ILE A 288 28.75 52.37 -28.17
N SER A 289 29.50 51.38 -28.64
CA SER A 289 29.96 51.29 -30.03
C SER A 289 29.23 50.18 -30.79
N PRO A 290 29.05 50.31 -32.11
CA PRO A 290 28.52 49.24 -32.93
C PRO A 290 29.45 48.02 -32.92
N PRO A 291 28.93 46.80 -33.15
CA PRO A 291 29.75 45.58 -33.20
C PRO A 291 30.65 45.50 -34.44
N ILE A 292 30.45 46.39 -35.41
CA ILE A 292 31.23 46.49 -36.65
C ILE A 292 31.92 47.84 -36.64
N GLU A 293 33.25 47.84 -36.78
CA GLU A 293 34.07 49.05 -36.75
C GLU A 293 34.91 49.16 -38.04
N VAL A 294 35.21 50.39 -38.46
CA VAL A 294 36.13 50.63 -39.58
C VAL A 294 37.56 50.38 -39.10
N ASN A 295 38.37 49.69 -39.91
CA ASN A 295 39.75 49.33 -39.55
C ASN A 295 40.59 50.55 -39.11
N PHE A 296 40.29 51.73 -39.68
CA PHE A 296 40.87 52.99 -39.23
C PHE A 296 40.72 53.25 -37.73
N TRP A 297 39.52 53.12 -37.16
CA TRP A 297 39.30 53.34 -35.73
C TRP A 297 39.81 52.20 -34.87
N ASN A 298 39.75 50.96 -35.38
CA ASN A 298 40.21 49.78 -34.65
C ASN A 298 41.75 49.63 -34.62
N ALA A 299 42.46 50.22 -35.58
CA ALA A 299 43.90 50.06 -35.75
C ALA A 299 44.65 51.38 -35.99
N ASP A 300 44.39 52.05 -37.12
CA ASP A 300 45.24 53.15 -37.59
C ASP A 300 45.23 54.35 -36.63
N ALA A 301 44.05 54.70 -36.09
CA ALA A 301 43.84 55.76 -35.10
C ALA A 301 44.49 55.46 -33.74
N LEU A 302 44.72 54.17 -33.43
CA LEU A 302 45.46 53.72 -32.25
C LEU A 302 46.97 53.61 -32.50
N PHE A 303 47.43 54.12 -33.65
CA PHE A 303 48.83 54.12 -34.10
C PHE A 303 49.42 52.72 -34.34
N MET A 304 48.58 51.72 -34.62
CA MET A 304 49.01 50.36 -34.98
C MET A 304 49.40 50.28 -36.47
N PRO A 305 50.61 49.80 -36.83
CA PRO A 305 51.08 49.83 -38.22
C PRO A 305 50.25 48.91 -39.15
N SER A 306 50.28 49.20 -40.45
CA SER A 306 49.49 48.48 -41.47
C SER A 306 49.88 47.01 -41.63
N ASP A 307 51.16 46.68 -41.38
CA ASP A 307 51.71 45.32 -41.46
C ASP A 307 51.65 44.56 -40.11
N HIS A 308 50.97 45.12 -39.10
CA HIS A 308 50.90 44.51 -37.78
C HIS A 308 50.19 43.14 -37.85
N PRO A 309 50.76 42.06 -37.28
CA PRO A 309 50.16 40.72 -37.34
C PRO A 309 48.71 40.64 -36.86
N ALA A 310 48.35 41.42 -35.83
CA ALA A 310 46.97 41.48 -35.32
C ALA A 310 45.93 42.05 -36.30
N ARG A 311 46.32 42.48 -37.51
CA ARG A 311 45.42 42.90 -38.60
C ARG A 311 45.20 41.80 -39.64
N ASP A 312 45.86 40.65 -39.49
CA ASP A 312 45.76 39.53 -40.42
C ASP A 312 44.33 38.94 -40.43
N ILE A 313 43.93 38.34 -41.55
CA ILE A 313 42.63 37.69 -41.78
C ILE A 313 42.39 36.56 -40.76
N HIS A 314 43.46 35.96 -40.25
CA HIS A 314 43.36 34.93 -39.22
C HIS A 314 42.95 35.48 -37.85
N ASP A 315 43.17 36.76 -37.58
CA ASP A 315 42.93 37.41 -36.28
C ASP A 315 41.70 38.35 -36.30
N VAL A 316 41.31 38.87 -37.47
CA VAL A 316 40.22 39.84 -37.64
C VAL A 316 39.19 39.37 -38.67
N PHE A 317 37.90 39.42 -38.30
CA PHE A 317 36.81 39.17 -39.23
C PHE A 317 36.52 40.40 -40.09
N TYR A 318 36.89 40.32 -41.38
CA TYR A 318 36.56 41.34 -42.37
C TYR A 318 35.19 41.08 -43.00
N LEU A 319 34.46 42.16 -43.32
CA LEU A 319 33.23 42.07 -44.10
C LEU A 319 33.57 41.82 -45.57
N ASP A 320 32.84 40.89 -46.19
CA ASP A 320 32.97 40.55 -47.62
C ASP A 320 32.45 41.67 -48.55
N TYR A 321 31.68 42.61 -48.01
CA TYR A 321 31.19 43.77 -48.75
C TYR A 321 31.67 45.07 -48.12
N LYS A 322 31.88 46.10 -48.96
CA LYS A 322 32.30 47.43 -48.51
C LYS A 322 31.08 48.29 -48.14
N PRO A 323 30.85 48.62 -46.86
CA PRO A 323 29.75 49.50 -46.47
C PRO A 323 30.01 50.96 -46.91
N MET A 324 28.95 51.69 -47.27
CA MET A 324 29.00 53.10 -47.71
C MET A 324 29.60 54.08 -46.68
N SER A 325 29.78 53.68 -45.42
CA SER A 325 30.30 54.53 -44.34
C SER A 325 31.81 54.78 -44.39
N ILE A 326 32.58 53.95 -45.12
CA ILE A 326 34.04 54.10 -45.25
C ILE A 326 34.42 55.43 -45.91
N ASP A 327 33.65 55.90 -46.89
CA ASP A 327 33.99 57.09 -47.66
C ASP A 327 33.89 58.39 -46.84
N LYS A 328 33.17 58.36 -45.71
CA LYS A 328 33.08 59.47 -44.75
C LYS A 328 34.32 59.55 -43.85
N VAL A 329 34.89 58.40 -43.49
CA VAL A 329 36.08 58.32 -42.62
C VAL A 329 37.35 58.65 -43.41
N ALA A 330 37.47 58.12 -44.63
CA ALA A 330 38.61 58.28 -45.53
C ALA A 330 38.87 59.71 -46.04
N LYS A 331 38.03 60.68 -45.66
CA LYS A 331 38.13 62.11 -46.06
C LYS A 331 38.12 63.06 -44.87
N SER A 332 38.18 62.54 -43.66
CA SER A 332 38.21 63.34 -42.46
C SER A 332 39.58 63.99 -42.26
N GLU A 333 39.61 65.15 -41.59
CA GLU A 333 40.88 65.80 -41.26
C GLU A 333 41.76 64.91 -40.37
N ILE A 334 41.13 64.14 -39.47
CA ILE A 334 41.83 63.18 -38.61
C ILE A 334 42.51 62.08 -39.43
N TRP A 335 41.87 61.58 -40.50
CA TRP A 335 42.49 60.58 -41.38
C TRP A 335 43.83 61.06 -41.95
N LEU A 336 43.88 62.29 -42.46
CA LEU A 336 45.09 62.86 -43.05
C LEU A 336 46.20 63.02 -41.99
N ARG A 337 45.85 63.51 -40.80
CA ARG A 337 46.82 63.67 -39.70
C ARG A 337 47.39 62.33 -39.24
N VAL A 338 46.53 61.32 -39.09
CA VAL A 338 46.98 59.98 -38.67
C VAL A 338 47.86 59.37 -39.78
N LYS A 339 47.48 59.54 -41.06
CA LYS A 339 48.31 59.13 -42.21
C LYS A 339 49.72 59.72 -42.17
N GLU A 340 49.82 61.04 -42.10
CA GLU A 340 51.12 61.72 -42.07
C GLU A 340 51.95 61.28 -40.85
N THR A 341 51.31 61.12 -39.70
CA THR A 341 51.99 60.67 -38.46
C THR A 341 52.59 59.27 -38.60
N HIS A 342 51.94 58.35 -39.30
CA HIS A 342 52.48 57.02 -39.57
C HIS A 342 53.55 57.02 -40.67
N GLU A 343 53.39 57.80 -41.74
CA GLU A 343 54.36 57.81 -42.84
C GLU A 343 55.69 58.48 -42.44
N ASN A 344 55.64 59.60 -41.71
CA ASN A 344 56.85 60.39 -41.42
C ASN A 344 56.91 60.98 -40.00
N GLY A 345 55.97 60.64 -39.12
CA GLY A 345 55.93 61.12 -37.74
C GLY A 345 55.30 62.51 -37.55
N TRP A 346 55.07 63.22 -38.65
CA TRP A 346 54.42 64.53 -38.70
C TRP A 346 55.00 65.55 -37.68
N GLU A 347 54.15 66.21 -36.88
CA GLU A 347 54.56 67.21 -35.88
C GLU A 347 54.76 66.61 -34.47
N THR A 348 54.67 65.28 -34.31
CA THR A 348 54.68 64.63 -32.98
C THR A 348 56.09 64.43 -32.39
N GLY A 349 57.14 64.60 -33.21
CA GLY A 349 58.52 64.25 -32.86
C GLY A 349 58.85 62.75 -33.00
N SER A 350 57.88 61.93 -33.40
CA SER A 350 58.11 60.54 -33.83
C SER A 350 58.79 60.49 -35.20
N ARG A 351 59.35 59.34 -35.57
CA ARG A 351 59.84 59.07 -36.94
C ARG A 351 58.79 58.41 -37.83
N GLY A 352 57.62 58.10 -37.28
CA GLY A 352 56.61 57.27 -37.94
C GLY A 352 57.09 55.83 -38.14
N TRP A 353 56.28 55.07 -38.87
CA TRP A 353 56.57 53.72 -39.37
C TRP A 353 57.26 53.72 -40.74
N GLY A 354 57.16 54.82 -41.48
CA GLY A 354 57.75 54.96 -42.82
C GLY A 354 56.82 54.56 -43.96
N PHE A 355 55.59 54.13 -43.67
CA PHE A 355 54.60 53.69 -44.64
C PHE A 355 53.18 53.76 -44.08
N TRP A 356 52.19 53.76 -44.98
CA TRP A 356 50.77 53.60 -44.73
C TRP A 356 50.13 53.04 -46.01
N ASP A 357 49.21 52.07 -45.89
CA ASP A 357 48.42 51.51 -47.00
C ASP A 357 47.01 52.14 -47.09
#